data_AF-A0A1I3L691-F1
#
_entry.id   AF-A0A1I3L691-F1
#
_cell.length_a   1.000
_cell.length_b   1.000
_cell.length_c   1.000
_cell.angle_alpha   90.00
_cell.angle_beta   90.00
_cell.angle_gamma   90.00
#
_symmetry.space_group_name_H-M   'P 1'
#
loop_
_entity.id
_entity.type
_entity.pdbx_description
1 polymer ?
#
loop_
_entity_poly.entity_id
_entity_poly.type
_entity_poly.pdbx_seq_one_letter_code
_entity_poly.pdbx_strand_id
1 'polypeptide(L)' 'MVDTWIVVAPPMPSLEANRAFDEWREQEKKRGRTFLENEVRQDIIRGANNATLLRYWVRTQSDDSKNVL' A
#
# COMPACT_ATOMS: atom_id res chain seq x y z
N MET A 1 12.33 -13.33 -8.08
CA MET A 1 11.26 -12.62 -7.35
C MET A 1 11.59 -11.14 -7.40
N VAL A 2 10.77 -10.31 -8.04
CA VAL A 2 10.98 -8.86 -8.06
C VAL A 2 10.13 -8.26 -6.95
N ASP A 3 10.80 -7.67 -5.97
CA ASP A 3 10.14 -6.90 -4.93
C ASP A 3 9.67 -5.57 -5.51
N THR A 4 8.36 -5.39 -5.60
CA THR A 4 7.78 -4.15 -6.12
C THR A 4 6.96 -3.47 -5.04
N TRP A 5 7.29 -2.21 -4.75
CA TRP A 5 6.48 -1.36 -3.90
C TRP A 5 5.38 -0.70 -4.73
N ILE A 6 4.12 -0.95 -4.37
CA ILE A 6 2.96 -0.30 -4.98
C ILE A 6 2.38 0.74 -4.03
N VAL A 7 1.85 1.83 -4.59
CA VAL A 7 1.08 2.82 -3.82
C VAL A 7 -0.35 2.30 -3.67
N VAL A 8 -0.80 2.12 -2.43
CA VAL A 8 -2.16 1.64 -2.13
C VAL A 8 -3.06 2.74 -1.60
N ALA A 9 -2.47 3.79 -1.04
CA ALA A 9 -3.15 5.05 -0.76
C ALA A 9 -2.24 6.21 -1.21
N PRO A 10 -2.66 7.04 -2.19
CA PRO A 10 -1.89 8.20 -2.62
C PRO A 10 -1.82 9.26 -1.51
N PRO A 11 -0.99 10.31 -1.66
CA PRO A 11 -0.95 11.43 -0.70
C PRO A 11 -2.33 12.06 -0.52
N MET A 12 -2.98 11.76 0.61
CA MET A 12 -4.32 12.22 0.92
C MET A 12 -4.47 12.43 2.44
N PRO A 13 -5.53 13.09 2.92
CA PRO A 13 -5.73 13.31 4.36
C PRO A 13 -5.62 12.02 5.15
N SER A 14 -5.03 12.09 6.35
CA SER A 14 -4.70 10.89 7.15
C SER A 14 -5.89 9.94 7.35
N LEU A 15 -7.07 10.48 7.58
CA LEU A 15 -8.30 9.70 7.72
C LEU A 15 -8.65 8.93 6.45
N GLU A 16 -8.54 9.57 5.29
CA GLU A 16 -8.82 8.96 3.98
C GLU A 16 -7.77 7.92 3.62
N ALA A 17 -6.49 8.20 3.90
CA ALA A 17 -5.39 7.29 3.63
C ALA A 17 -5.50 5.99 4.44
N ASN A 18 -5.83 6.10 5.74
CA ASN A 18 -6.05 4.94 6.61
C ASN A 18 -7.22 4.09 6.09
N ARG A 19 -8.33 4.74 5.73
CA ARG A 19 -9.50 4.05 5.18
C ARG A 19 -9.18 3.35 3.87
N ALA A 20 -8.48 4.01 2.94
CA ALA A 20 -8.06 3.41 1.67
C ALA A 20 -7.14 2.20 1.89
N PHE A 21 -6.22 2.29 2.87
CA PHE A 21 -5.35 1.20 3.24
C PHE A 21 -6.12 0.01 3.83
N ASP A 22 -7.09 0.25 4.71
CA ASP A 22 -7.94 -0.80 5.29
C ASP A 22 -8.81 -1.48 4.22
N GLU A 23 -9.44 -0.70 3.34
CA GLU A 23 -10.24 -1.23 2.23
C GLU A 23 -9.39 -2.10 1.29
N TRP A 24 -8.18 -1.65 0.97
CA TRP A 24 -7.23 -2.43 0.18
C TRP A 24 -6.82 -3.73 0.90
N ARG A 25 -6.53 -3.66 2.20
CA ARG A 25 -6.16 -4.83 3.03
C ARG A 25 -7.26 -5.89 3.03
N GLU A 26 -8.52 -5.48 3.17
CA GLU A 26 -9.67 -6.39 3.12
C GLU A 26 -9.88 -7.01 1.73
N GLN A 27 -9.62 -6.26 0.66
CA GLN A 27 -9.67 -6.81 -0.70
C GLN A 27 -8.60 -7.87 -0.94
N GLU A 28 -7.38 -7.65 -0.48
CA GLU A 28 -6.31 -8.62 -0.67
C GLU A 28 -6.50 -9.88 0.22
N LYS A 29 -7.03 -9.72 1.43
CA LYS A 29 -7.47 -10.88 2.24
C LYS A 29 -8.48 -11.74 1.50
N LYS A 30 -9.48 -11.12 0.84
CA LYS A 30 -10.45 -11.83 -0.01
C LYS A 30 -9.81 -12.54 -1.21
N ARG A 31 -8.70 -12.01 -1.72
CA ARG A 31 -7.89 -12.64 -2.78
C ARG A 31 -6.95 -13.74 -2.26
N GLY A 32 -6.97 -14.04 -0.95
CA GLY A 32 -6.11 -15.03 -0.33
C GLY A 32 -4.64 -14.58 -0.20
N ARG A 33 -4.38 -13.27 -0.31
CA ARG A 33 -3.05 -12.69 -0.14
C ARG A 33 -2.92 -12.14 1.27
N THR A 34 -1.92 -12.64 1.99
CA THR A 34 -1.52 -12.14 3.30
C THR A 34 -0.18 -11.44 3.18
N PHE A 35 -0.12 -10.21 3.66
CA PHE A 35 1.11 -9.42 3.77
C PHE A 35 1.59 -9.41 5.22
N LEU A 36 2.89 -9.35 5.42
CA LEU A 36 3.48 -9.09 6.73
C LEU A 36 3.39 -7.59 7.05
N GLU A 37 3.19 -7.20 8.31
CA GLU A 37 3.16 -5.77 8.68
C GLU A 37 4.47 -5.04 8.31
N ASN A 38 5.59 -5.77 8.24
CA ASN A 38 6.89 -5.28 7.79
C ASN A 38 6.95 -4.98 6.28
N GLU A 39 5.91 -5.30 5.52
CA GLU A 39 5.78 -5.02 4.08
C GLU A 39 4.99 -3.73 3.80
N VAL A 40 4.59 -3.01 4.85
CA VAL A 40 3.84 -1.76 4.74
C VAL A 40 4.75 -0.60 5.11
N ARG A 41 4.78 0.43 4.26
CA ARG A 41 5.48 1.68 4.53
C ARG A 41 4.50 2.84 4.51
N GLN A 42 4.55 3.67 5.54
CA GLN A 42 3.78 4.90 5.64
C GLN A 42 4.71 6.10 5.45
N ASP A 43 4.41 6.95 4.48
CA ASP A 43 5.07 8.25 4.33
C ASP A 43 4.16 9.36 4.88
N ILE A 44 4.76 10.28 5.64
CA ILE A 44 4.10 11.50 6.13
C ILE A 44 4.57 12.67 5.28
N ILE A 45 3.64 13.33 4.59
CA ILE A 45 3.92 14.45 3.69
C ILE A 45 3.32 15.71 4.32
N ARG A 46 4.17 16.68 4.63
CA ARG A 46 3.75 17.97 5.18
C ARG A 46 3.65 19.00 4.06
N GLY A 47 2.45 19.48 3.79
CA GLY A 47 2.20 20.56 2.84
C GLY A 47 2.57 21.94 3.41
N ALA A 48 2.80 22.91 2.53
CA ALA A 48 3.09 24.30 2.90
C ALA A 48 1.97 24.98 3.71
N ASN A 49 0.76 24.41 3.67
CA ASN A 49 -0.44 24.88 4.37
C ASN A 49 -0.69 24.16 5.71
N ASN A 50 0.33 23.53 6.31
CA ASN A 50 0.21 22.66 7.49
C ASN A 50 -0.71 21.44 7.31
N ALA A 51 -1.15 21.13 6.10
CA ALA A 51 -1.87 19.89 5.85
C ALA A 51 -0.91 18.71 6.00
N THR A 52 -1.34 17.72 6.78
CA THR A 52 -0.63 16.44 6.90
C THR A 52 -1.32 15.43 5.99
N LEU A 53 -0.61 15.01 4.94
CA LEU A 53 -1.04 13.95 4.05
C LEU A 53 -0.29 12.66 4.41
N LEU A 54 -0.98 11.53 4.27
CA LEU A 54 -0.38 10.21 4.39
C LEU A 54 -0.38 9.53 3.03
N ARG A 55 0.63 8.69 2.82
CA ARG A 55 0.71 7.77 1.68
C ARG A 55 1.13 6.41 2.20
N TYR A 56 0.43 5.37 1.75
CA TYR A 56 0.75 3.98 2.07
C TYR A 56 1.34 3.28 0.86
N TRP A 57 2.45 2.58 1.10
CA TRP A 57 3.08 1.67 0.16
C TRP A 57 3.02 0.26 0.71
N VAL A 58 2.84 -0.69 -0.19
CA VAL A 58 2.93 -2.11 0.16
C VAL A 58 3.91 -2.80 -0.76
N ARG A 59 4.80 -3.59 -0.17
CA ARG A 59 5.68 -4.47 -0.90
C ARG A 59 4.87 -5.68 -1.37
N THR A 60 4.86 -5.86 -2.67
CA THR A 60 4.25 -7.03 -3.31
C THR A 60 5.37 -7.87 -3.91
N GLN A 61 5.36 -9.17 -3.57
CA GLN A 61 6.15 -10.15 -4.30
C GLN A 61 5.30 -10.62 -5.48
N SER A 62 5.61 -10.12 -6.67
CA SER A 62 5.09 -10.75 -7.87
C SER A 62 5.90 -12.02 -8.08
N ASP A 63 5.25 -13.15 -7.83
CA ASP A 63 5.77 -14.46 -8.17
C ASP A 63 5.70 -14.58 -9.70
N ASP A 64 6.75 -14.11 -10.37
CA ASP A 64 6.93 -14.15 -11.84
C ASP A 64 7.18 -15.59 -12.35
N SER A 65 6.66 -16.59 -11.63
CA SER A 65 6.85 -18.01 -11.91
C SER A 65 5.71 -18.60 -12.76
N LYS A 66 4.75 -17.80 -13.25
CA LYS A 66 3.57 -18.30 -13.99
C LYS A 66 3.15 -17.50 -15.22
N ASN A 67 4.10 -16.95 -16.00
CA ASN A 67 3.80 -16.58 -17.39
C ASN A 67 5.05 -16.65 -18.27
N VAL A 68 5.55 -17.86 -18.49
CA VAL A 68 6.29 -18.19 -19.71
C VAL A 68 5.34 -19.05 -20.54
N LEU A 69 4.70 -18.43 -21.53
CA LEU A 69 4.08 -19.11 -22.67
C LEU A 69 5.05 -19.01 -23.85
#